data_AF-A0A2V7GRC0-F1
#
_entry.id   AF-A0A2V7GRC0-F1
#
_cell.length_a   1.000
_cell.length_b   1.000
_cell.length_c   1.000
_cell.angle_alpha   90.00
_cell.angle_beta   90.00
_cell.angle_gamma   90.00
#
_symmetry.space_group_name_H-M   'P 1'
#
loop_
_entity.id
_entity.type
_entity.pdbx_description
1 polymer ?
#
loop_
_entity_poly.entity_id
_entity_poly.type
_entity_poly.pdbx_seq_one_letter_code
_entity_poly.pdbx_strand_id
1 'polypeptide(L)'
;MRRLGSILAALVLAGCGGGLRDAFSAHAEVAGTAAGQTLSVERLATLVGKAQRIPLRPDVLTGVANVYLDYTVLATALGHGRNLHDSSLVLAAEWPLVAQLKWEQYHARLLTARGKLTPAQADSAFNEGSVRLFQHILVRVPPSAAPIVEQQKLKEIAGILRQAATQRGFNFGQLAKRYSEDPGSKVRGGYLPATPRGQFVPAFDSAAWTLPPGAMTGIVRTPFGFHIIRRPPLAEVRDSFRVDVENARSVRFDSLFVDSLAVQRKLRIESGAPALVRQAVPQIVSAREDKRPLASFTGGAFRVKDLARWLLALDPNDVRGVATASDAQLTQFVKLLAQRDMLLAEVDAAGVKLTDKDWGQVRTEHDSSVARLQGLLVLTPQLLNDSAATPAARVQLAMAHVDRYLDQAVTQGTAPFYPVPPFLASALREGTSWSLNQAGITRAYEAAQTMRAADSAGRPAPPTGLKRAPGPPPIASPGDSKPSRP
;
A
#
# COMPACT_ATOMS: atom_id res chain seq x y z
N MET A 1 50.68 18.85 62.89
CA MET A 1 51.29 17.61 62.40
C MET A 1 50.19 16.56 62.19
N ARG A 2 50.16 15.96 60.98
CA ARG A 2 49.55 14.67 60.55
C ARG A 2 48.07 14.38 60.92
N ARG A 3 47.12 14.50 59.99
CA ARG A 3 46.72 13.57 58.89
C ARG A 3 45.99 12.30 59.35
N LEU A 4 44.67 12.30 59.18
CA LEU A 4 43.78 11.16 58.97
C LEU A 4 42.63 11.67 58.09
N GLY A 5 42.31 10.97 57.01
CA GLY A 5 41.26 11.42 56.08
C GLY A 5 41.16 10.59 54.80
N SER A 6 40.58 9.41 54.94
CA SER A 6 39.56 8.79 54.09
C SER A 6 39.71 8.75 52.57
N ILE A 7 39.77 7.51 52.09
CA ILE A 7 39.61 7.03 50.71
C ILE A 7 38.22 7.41 50.18
N LEU A 8 38.16 8.06 49.01
CA LEU A 8 36.94 8.18 48.21
C LEU A 8 37.07 7.26 46.98
N ALA A 9 36.22 6.25 46.91
CA ALA A 9 36.12 5.34 45.79
C ALA A 9 35.46 6.05 44.59
N ALA A 10 36.16 6.08 43.45
CA ALA A 10 35.59 6.49 42.18
C ALA A 10 34.73 5.34 41.61
N LEU A 11 33.41 5.49 41.67
CA LEU A 11 32.48 4.65 40.91
C LEU A 11 32.45 5.14 39.46
N VAL A 12 33.16 4.44 38.57
CA VAL A 12 32.97 4.57 37.12
C VAL A 12 31.81 3.65 36.73
N LEU A 13 30.61 4.22 36.60
CA LEU A 13 29.48 3.55 35.97
C LEU A 13 29.61 3.66 34.45
N ALA A 14 30.17 2.62 33.83
CA ALA A 14 29.97 2.35 32.42
C ALA A 14 28.59 1.70 32.25
N GLY A 15 27.61 2.46 31.73
CA GLY A 15 26.27 1.95 31.47
C GLY A 15 25.43 2.90 30.59
N CYS A 16 24.97 2.37 29.46
CA CYS A 16 23.95 2.88 28.53
C CYS A 16 24.26 4.20 27.79
N GLY A 17 24.59 4.07 26.50
CA GLY A 17 24.79 5.18 25.57
C GLY A 17 23.53 5.99 25.27
N GLY A 18 23.74 7.27 24.99
CA GLY A 18 22.78 8.19 24.35
C GLY A 18 22.00 9.09 25.30
N GLY A 19 21.15 8.54 26.17
CA GLY A 19 20.04 9.29 26.76
C GLY A 19 20.39 10.43 27.73
N LEU A 20 21.43 10.28 28.56
CA LEU A 20 21.75 11.26 29.61
C LEU A 20 22.59 12.45 29.11
N ARG A 21 23.30 12.31 27.99
CA ARG A 21 24.16 13.37 27.44
C ARG A 21 23.36 14.40 26.63
N ASP A 22 22.26 13.97 26.01
CA ASP A 22 21.35 14.85 25.24
C ASP A 22 20.38 15.66 26.13
N ALA A 23 20.17 15.22 27.37
CA ALA A 23 19.31 15.89 28.35
C ALA A 23 19.82 17.30 28.76
N PHE A 24 21.11 17.59 28.57
CA PHE A 24 21.76 18.86 28.92
C PHE A 24 22.23 19.69 27.70
N SER A 25 21.72 19.41 26.50
CA SER A 25 22.10 20.14 25.28
C SER A 25 21.36 21.49 25.13
N ALA A 26 22.04 22.48 24.56
CA ALA A 26 21.55 23.85 24.31
C ALA A 26 20.37 23.95 23.31
N HIS A 27 19.82 22.81 22.86
CA HIS A 27 18.68 22.73 21.94
C HIS A 27 17.46 22.06 22.60
N ALA A 28 17.31 22.26 23.91
CA ALA A 28 16.26 21.62 24.70
C ALA A 28 14.84 21.91 24.15
N GLU A 29 14.65 23.08 23.55
CA GLU A 29 13.34 23.59 23.10
C GLU A 29 13.01 23.27 21.64
N VAL A 30 13.84 22.50 20.93
CA VAL A 30 13.64 22.18 19.50
C VAL A 30 13.19 20.75 19.34
N ALA A 31 12.04 20.53 18.69
CA ALA A 31 11.55 19.20 18.31
C ALA A 31 12.00 18.80 16.88
N GLY A 32 12.27 19.77 16.01
CA GLY A 32 12.83 19.52 14.69
C GLY A 32 13.15 20.81 13.93
N THR A 33 13.90 20.69 12.85
CA THR A 33 14.23 21.80 11.95
C THR A 33 14.08 21.37 10.50
N ALA A 34 13.67 22.30 9.64
CA ALA A 34 13.69 22.10 8.19
C ALA A 34 13.76 23.46 7.49
N ALA A 35 14.56 23.58 6.44
CA ALA A 35 14.64 24.79 5.61
C ALA A 35 14.91 26.09 6.42
N GLY A 36 15.72 26.00 7.47
CA GLY A 36 16.03 27.13 8.35
C GLY A 36 14.90 27.53 9.30
N GLN A 37 13.77 26.81 9.31
CA GLN A 37 12.67 26.99 10.26
C GLN A 37 12.75 25.94 11.37
N THR A 38 12.19 26.28 12.54
CA THR A 38 12.25 25.47 13.76
C THR A 38 10.84 25.09 14.19
N LEU A 39 10.62 23.80 14.43
CA LEU A 39 9.49 23.30 15.21
C LEU A 39 9.90 23.26 16.68
N SER A 40 9.30 24.13 17.50
CA SER A 40 9.55 24.13 18.94
C SER A 40 8.83 22.99 19.66
N VAL A 41 9.34 22.63 20.84
CA VAL A 41 8.71 21.70 21.77
C VAL A 41 7.31 22.18 22.14
N GLU A 42 7.16 23.46 22.48
CA GLU A 42 5.89 24.07 22.84
C GLU A 42 4.86 23.98 21.70
N ARG A 43 5.27 24.25 20.45
CA ARG A 43 4.37 24.20 19.30
C ARG A 43 3.89 22.78 19.05
N LEU A 44 4.78 21.80 19.07
CA LEU A 44 4.42 20.39 18.91
C LEU A 44 3.51 19.90 20.06
N ALA A 45 3.84 20.27 21.30
CA ALA A 45 3.04 19.95 22.47
C ALA A 45 1.63 20.55 22.36
N THR A 46 1.51 21.80 21.92
CA THR A 46 0.22 22.47 21.72
C THR A 46 -0.62 21.80 20.64
N LEU A 47 -0.01 21.47 19.49
CA LEU A 47 -0.70 20.82 18.38
C LEU A 47 -1.35 19.50 18.80
N VAL A 48 -0.63 18.67 19.56
CA VAL A 48 -1.09 17.32 19.96
C VAL A 48 -1.85 17.32 21.28
N GLY A 49 -1.41 18.11 22.26
CA GLY A 49 -2.02 18.21 23.59
C GLY A 49 -3.48 18.64 23.50
N LYS A 50 -3.77 19.68 22.72
CA LYS A 50 -5.14 20.18 22.50
C LYS A 50 -5.97 19.32 21.53
N ALA A 51 -5.33 18.46 20.73
CA ALA A 51 -6.01 17.57 19.79
C ALA A 51 -6.51 16.28 20.47
N GLN A 52 -7.64 16.35 21.19
CA GLN A 52 -8.16 15.21 21.97
C GLN A 52 -8.37 13.92 21.17
N ARG A 53 -8.67 14.02 19.87
CA ARG A 53 -8.85 12.88 18.95
C ARG A 53 -7.56 12.16 18.57
N ILE A 54 -6.40 12.76 18.80
CA ILE A 54 -5.10 12.19 18.44
C ILE A 54 -4.58 11.38 19.64
N PRO A 55 -4.20 10.10 19.46
CA PRO A 55 -3.62 9.32 20.54
C PRO A 55 -2.30 9.95 21.02
N LEU A 56 -2.16 10.10 22.34
CA LEU A 56 -0.94 10.67 22.93
C LEU A 56 0.10 9.55 23.09
N ARG A 57 0.94 9.36 22.08
CA ARG A 57 2.04 8.39 22.06
C ARG A 57 3.31 8.97 21.39
N PRO A 58 4.53 8.56 21.80
CA PRO A 58 5.77 9.09 21.21
C PRO A 58 5.89 8.93 19.68
N ASP A 59 5.43 7.80 19.13
CA ASP A 59 5.42 7.53 17.69
C ASP A 59 4.49 8.48 16.93
N VAL A 60 3.33 8.81 17.54
CA VAL A 60 2.37 9.75 16.96
C VAL A 60 2.94 11.16 16.91
N LEU A 61 3.60 11.63 17.98
CA LEU A 61 4.25 12.94 17.97
C LEU A 61 5.39 13.01 16.95
N THR A 62 6.13 11.93 16.77
CA THR A 62 7.15 11.83 15.71
C THR A 62 6.50 11.98 14.32
N GLY A 63 5.34 11.36 14.10
CA GLY A 63 4.55 11.53 12.87
C GLY A 63 4.07 12.97 12.67
N VAL A 64 3.52 13.61 13.71
CA VAL A 64 3.04 15.01 13.64
C VAL A 64 4.20 15.98 13.40
N ALA A 65 5.35 15.76 14.03
CA ALA A 65 6.55 16.55 13.78
C ALA A 65 7.00 16.45 12.32
N ASN A 66 7.00 15.25 11.73
CA ASN A 66 7.30 15.06 10.32
C ASN A 66 6.34 15.81 9.40
N VAL A 67 5.03 15.69 9.65
CA VAL A 67 3.99 16.41 8.89
C VAL A 67 4.23 17.92 8.95
N TYR A 68 4.50 18.46 10.14
CA TYR A 68 4.82 19.88 10.30
C TYR A 68 6.04 20.29 9.47
N LEU A 69 7.11 19.51 9.51
CA LEU A 69 8.33 19.78 8.74
C LEU A 69 8.12 19.62 7.23
N ASP A 70 7.23 18.74 6.77
CA ASP A 70 6.84 18.63 5.36
C ASP A 70 6.10 19.90 4.88
N TYR A 71 5.19 20.42 5.70
CA TYR A 71 4.57 21.72 5.44
C TYR A 71 5.56 22.88 5.48
N THR A 72 6.54 22.80 6.37
CA THR A 72 7.60 23.81 6.51
C THR A 72 8.44 23.93 5.25
N VAL A 73 8.85 22.80 4.66
CA VAL A 73 9.63 22.83 3.41
C VAL A 73 8.79 23.34 2.23
N LEU A 74 7.50 23.01 2.18
CA LEU A 74 6.57 23.53 1.17
C LEU A 74 6.40 25.05 1.28
N ALA A 75 6.10 25.55 2.48
CA ALA A 75 5.95 26.98 2.75
C ALA A 75 7.23 27.75 2.45
N THR A 76 8.38 27.20 2.82
CA THR A 76 9.68 27.82 2.56
C THR A 76 10.00 27.87 1.07
N ALA A 77 9.74 26.78 0.33
CA ALA A 77 9.88 26.73 -1.12
C ALA A 77 9.00 27.80 -1.81
N LEU A 78 7.74 27.94 -1.40
CA LEU A 78 6.83 28.98 -1.90
C LEU A 78 7.31 30.38 -1.55
N GLY A 79 7.78 30.61 -0.32
CA GLY A 79 8.30 31.92 0.11
C GLY A 79 9.54 32.37 -0.67
N HIS A 80 10.40 31.42 -1.06
CA HIS A 80 11.52 31.66 -1.96
C HIS A 80 11.14 31.76 -3.45
N GLY A 81 9.87 31.57 -3.81
CA GLY A 81 9.39 31.67 -5.18
C GLY A 81 9.73 30.45 -6.04
N ARG A 82 9.94 29.27 -5.45
CA ARG A 82 10.16 28.03 -6.20
C ARG A 82 8.92 27.71 -7.02
N ASN A 83 9.09 27.50 -8.32
CA ASN A 83 8.02 27.05 -9.20
C ASN A 83 7.68 25.58 -8.88
N LEU A 84 6.56 25.34 -8.22
CA LEU A 84 6.14 23.98 -7.88
C LEU A 84 5.74 23.14 -9.11
N HIS A 85 5.64 23.74 -10.30
CA HIS A 85 5.27 23.09 -11.55
C HIS A 85 6.48 22.92 -12.49
N ASP A 86 7.71 23.09 -12.03
CA ASP A 86 8.87 22.79 -12.85
C ASP A 86 8.94 21.28 -13.17
N SER A 87 9.34 20.91 -14.38
CA SER A 87 9.29 19.52 -14.84
C SER A 87 10.19 18.58 -14.02
N SER A 88 11.27 19.07 -13.41
CA SER A 88 12.17 18.24 -12.61
C SER A 88 11.54 17.86 -11.27
N LEU A 89 10.90 18.83 -10.61
CA LEU A 89 10.14 18.61 -9.38
C LEU A 89 8.93 17.72 -9.63
N VAL A 90 8.19 17.95 -10.71
CA VAL A 90 7.03 17.12 -11.08
C VAL A 90 7.44 15.65 -11.24
N LEU A 91 8.53 15.38 -11.96
CA LEU A 91 9.03 14.01 -12.14
C LEU A 91 9.47 13.36 -10.82
N ALA A 92 10.05 14.14 -9.91
CA ALA A 92 10.48 13.65 -8.60
C ALA A 92 9.30 13.43 -7.64
N ALA A 93 8.31 14.33 -7.65
CA ALA A 93 7.11 14.27 -6.85
C ALA A 93 6.16 13.15 -7.28
N GLU A 94 6.14 12.84 -8.59
CA GLU A 94 5.32 11.76 -9.15
C GLU A 94 6.15 10.51 -9.47
N TRP A 95 7.28 10.30 -8.78
CA TRP A 95 8.19 9.20 -9.05
C TRP A 95 7.50 7.82 -9.19
N PRO A 96 6.55 7.42 -8.32
CA PRO A 96 5.87 6.12 -8.48
C PRO A 96 5.15 5.98 -9.83
N LEU A 97 4.38 7.00 -10.21
CA LEU A 97 3.64 7.03 -11.46
C LEU A 97 4.59 7.09 -12.66
N VAL A 98 5.62 7.94 -12.59
CA VAL A 98 6.65 8.07 -13.64
C VAL A 98 7.39 6.75 -13.85
N ALA A 99 7.78 6.07 -12.76
CA ALA A 99 8.46 4.78 -12.80
C ALA A 99 7.56 3.71 -13.43
N GLN A 100 6.28 3.68 -13.08
CA GLN A 100 5.30 2.77 -13.68
C GLN A 100 5.16 3.02 -15.19
N LEU A 101 4.94 4.27 -15.61
CA LEU A 101 4.75 4.61 -17.03
C LEU A 101 6.00 4.29 -17.86
N LYS A 102 7.20 4.62 -17.35
CA LYS A 102 8.44 4.25 -18.01
C LYS A 102 8.60 2.73 -18.12
N TRP A 103 8.24 1.98 -17.07
CA TRP A 103 8.24 0.52 -17.12
C TRP A 103 7.29 -0.01 -18.18
N GLU A 104 6.06 0.50 -18.26
CA GLU A 104 5.07 0.09 -19.27
C GLU A 104 5.59 0.32 -20.69
N GLN A 105 6.20 1.48 -20.95
CA GLN A 105 6.81 1.81 -22.25
C GLN A 105 7.99 0.87 -22.58
N TYR A 106 8.85 0.60 -21.61
CA TYR A 106 9.98 -0.30 -21.79
C TYR A 106 9.52 -1.74 -22.05
N HIS A 107 8.58 -2.23 -21.24
CA HIS A 107 7.98 -3.56 -21.38
C HIS A 107 7.29 -3.71 -22.75
N ALA A 108 6.55 -2.70 -23.22
CA ALA A 108 5.95 -2.71 -24.55
C ALA A 108 6.99 -2.83 -25.67
N ARG A 109 8.16 -2.17 -25.54
CA ARG A 109 9.28 -2.33 -26.49
C ARG A 109 9.84 -3.75 -26.47
N LEU A 110 10.03 -4.33 -25.28
CA LEU A 110 10.51 -5.71 -25.13
C LEU A 110 9.53 -6.70 -25.78
N LEU A 111 8.23 -6.55 -25.56
CA LEU A 111 7.23 -7.40 -26.19
C LEU A 111 7.19 -7.23 -27.72
N THR A 112 7.28 -5.98 -28.20
CA THR A 112 7.29 -5.69 -29.64
C THR A 112 8.49 -6.34 -30.33
N ALA A 113 9.68 -6.26 -29.72
CA ALA A 113 10.89 -6.89 -30.24
C ALA A 113 10.79 -8.42 -30.35
N ARG A 114 9.94 -9.07 -29.53
CA ARG A 114 9.72 -10.54 -29.60
C ARG A 114 8.73 -10.96 -30.69
N GLY A 115 7.95 -10.03 -31.23
CA GLY A 115 6.91 -10.30 -32.22
C GLY A 115 5.65 -10.98 -31.66
N LYS A 116 4.52 -10.75 -32.33
CA LYS A 116 3.24 -11.41 -32.04
C LYS A 116 3.25 -12.88 -32.46
N LEU A 117 2.38 -13.70 -31.87
CA LEU A 117 2.19 -15.06 -32.36
C LEU A 117 1.56 -15.03 -33.75
N THR A 118 2.17 -15.74 -34.69
CA THR A 118 1.49 -16.03 -35.96
C THR A 118 0.30 -16.96 -35.70
N PRO A 119 -0.74 -16.93 -36.56
CA PRO A 119 -1.85 -17.89 -36.47
C PRO A 119 -1.37 -19.35 -36.45
N ALA A 120 -0.35 -19.69 -37.24
CA ALA A 120 0.23 -21.02 -37.27
C ALA A 120 0.87 -21.43 -35.94
N GLN A 121 1.56 -20.51 -35.26
CA GLN A 121 2.14 -20.78 -33.94
C GLN A 121 1.06 -20.94 -32.86
N ALA A 122 -0.02 -20.15 -32.92
CA ALA A 122 -1.15 -20.29 -32.01
C ALA A 122 -1.88 -21.63 -32.22
N ASP A 123 -2.11 -22.03 -33.46
CA ASP A 123 -2.68 -23.33 -33.81
C ASP A 123 -1.77 -24.48 -33.31
N SER A 124 -0.46 -24.36 -33.50
CA SER A 124 0.51 -25.33 -32.99
C SER A 124 0.43 -25.45 -31.46
N ALA A 125 0.38 -24.32 -30.74
CA ALA A 125 0.24 -24.33 -29.28
C ALA A 125 -1.08 -24.97 -28.81
N PHE A 126 -2.17 -24.78 -29.55
CA PHE A 126 -3.45 -25.44 -29.27
C PHE A 126 -3.35 -26.97 -29.42
N ASN A 127 -2.65 -27.41 -30.46
CA ASN A 127 -2.48 -28.84 -30.79
C ASN A 127 -1.50 -29.53 -29.84
N GLU A 128 -0.39 -28.89 -29.47
CA GLU A 128 0.52 -29.36 -28.41
C GLU A 128 -0.21 -29.51 -27.07
N GLY A 129 -1.15 -28.60 -26.78
CA GLY A 129 -2.02 -28.69 -25.61
C GLY A 129 -1.33 -28.41 -24.28
N SER A 130 -0.20 -27.71 -24.28
CA SER A 130 0.50 -27.28 -23.05
C SER A 130 -0.34 -26.30 -22.20
N VAL A 131 -1.24 -25.57 -22.86
CA VAL A 131 -2.33 -24.78 -22.26
C VAL A 131 -3.64 -25.12 -22.96
N ARG A 132 -4.75 -25.07 -22.22
CA ARG A 132 -6.09 -25.35 -22.76
C ARG A 132 -7.09 -24.31 -22.29
N LEU A 133 -8.00 -23.97 -23.19
CA LEU A 133 -9.14 -23.12 -22.93
C LEU A 133 -10.38 -23.98 -22.71
N PHE A 134 -11.14 -23.66 -21.67
CA PHE A 134 -12.34 -24.40 -21.28
C PHE A 134 -13.54 -23.46 -21.17
N GLN A 135 -14.73 -24.02 -21.35
CA GLN A 135 -15.97 -23.42 -20.90
C GLN A 135 -16.52 -24.25 -19.74
N HIS A 136 -17.19 -23.61 -18.79
CA HIS A 136 -17.93 -24.35 -17.77
C HIS A 136 -19.28 -23.73 -17.41
N ILE A 137 -20.13 -24.56 -16.83
CA ILE A 137 -21.34 -24.16 -16.13
C ILE A 137 -21.21 -24.68 -14.70
N LEU A 138 -21.12 -23.77 -13.74
CA LEU A 138 -21.16 -24.08 -12.32
C LEU A 138 -22.57 -23.95 -11.76
N VAL A 139 -23.03 -24.97 -11.05
CA VAL A 139 -24.16 -24.92 -10.12
C VAL A 139 -23.59 -25.12 -8.71
N ARG A 140 -23.59 -24.04 -7.91
CA ARG A 140 -22.97 -23.96 -6.59
C ARG A 140 -23.70 -24.85 -5.58
N VAL A 141 -22.90 -25.55 -4.79
CA VAL A 141 -23.38 -26.28 -3.62
C VAL A 141 -22.61 -25.73 -2.41
N PRO A 142 -23.27 -25.09 -1.45
CA PRO A 142 -22.62 -24.66 -0.21
C PRO A 142 -21.93 -25.84 0.48
N PRO A 143 -20.75 -25.65 1.09
CA PRO A 143 -20.05 -26.74 1.79
C PRO A 143 -20.89 -27.41 2.89
N SER A 144 -21.81 -26.65 3.50
CA SER A 144 -22.73 -27.09 4.55
C SER A 144 -24.15 -27.41 4.04
N ALA A 145 -24.33 -27.64 2.74
CA ALA A 145 -25.64 -27.93 2.17
C ALA A 145 -26.22 -29.24 2.74
N ALA A 146 -27.50 -29.21 3.12
CA ALA A 146 -28.21 -30.42 3.49
C ALA A 146 -28.34 -31.37 2.27
N PRO A 147 -28.43 -32.70 2.46
CA PRO A 147 -28.50 -33.66 1.36
C PRO A 147 -29.61 -33.37 0.34
N ILE A 148 -30.76 -32.86 0.80
CA ILE A 148 -31.87 -32.47 -0.08
C ILE A 148 -31.51 -31.31 -1.03
N VAL A 149 -30.70 -30.34 -0.56
CA VAL A 149 -30.24 -29.21 -1.37
C VAL A 149 -29.24 -29.68 -2.41
N GLU A 150 -28.32 -30.58 -2.03
CA GLU A 150 -27.37 -31.17 -2.98
C GLU A 150 -28.10 -32.00 -4.05
N GLN A 151 -29.12 -32.78 -3.68
CA GLN A 151 -29.93 -33.54 -4.64
C GLN A 151 -30.70 -32.63 -5.61
N GLN A 152 -31.25 -31.51 -5.12
CA GLN A 152 -31.91 -30.51 -5.96
C GLN A 152 -30.93 -29.89 -6.96
N LYS A 153 -29.74 -29.50 -6.50
CA LYS A 153 -28.68 -28.92 -7.34
C LYS A 153 -28.14 -29.92 -8.36
N LEU A 154 -28.06 -31.21 -8.00
CA LEU A 154 -27.72 -32.29 -8.93
C LEU A 154 -28.79 -32.45 -10.01
N LYS A 155 -30.07 -32.41 -9.64
CA LYS A 155 -31.19 -32.47 -10.60
C LYS A 155 -31.19 -31.27 -11.54
N GLU A 156 -30.88 -30.09 -11.03
CA GLU A 156 -30.74 -28.85 -11.81
C GLU A 156 -29.66 -29.01 -12.88
N ILE A 157 -28.42 -29.35 -12.49
CA ILE A 157 -27.32 -29.47 -13.46
C ILE A 157 -27.50 -30.67 -14.41
N ALA A 158 -28.16 -31.75 -13.98
CA ALA A 158 -28.55 -32.84 -14.87
C ALA A 158 -29.54 -32.38 -15.96
N GLY A 159 -30.45 -31.46 -15.62
CA GLY A 159 -31.32 -30.80 -16.59
C GLY A 159 -30.54 -29.99 -17.61
N ILE A 160 -29.58 -29.19 -17.14
CA ILE A 160 -28.70 -28.39 -17.99
C ILE A 160 -27.85 -29.27 -18.91
N LEU A 161 -27.28 -30.37 -18.39
CA LEU A 161 -26.49 -31.31 -19.18
C LEU A 161 -27.32 -31.97 -20.29
N ARG A 162 -28.56 -32.37 -20.00
CA ARG A 162 -29.47 -32.92 -21.03
C ARG A 162 -29.78 -31.88 -22.10
N GLN A 163 -30.02 -30.64 -21.72
CA GLN A 163 -30.22 -29.55 -22.69
C GLN A 163 -28.96 -29.35 -23.55
N ALA A 164 -27.78 -29.48 -22.95
CA ALA A 164 -26.51 -29.37 -23.65
C ALA A 164 -26.22 -30.51 -24.63
N ALA A 165 -26.67 -31.73 -24.31
CA ALA A 165 -26.44 -32.90 -25.14
C ALA A 165 -27.43 -33.06 -26.31
N THR A 166 -28.63 -32.46 -26.25
CA THR A 166 -29.75 -32.81 -27.16
C THR A 166 -29.98 -31.82 -28.31
N GLN A 167 -29.44 -30.60 -28.27
CA GLN A 167 -29.70 -29.59 -29.30
C GLN A 167 -28.61 -29.60 -30.39
N ARG A 168 -28.95 -29.91 -31.65
CA ARG A 168 -28.03 -29.70 -32.79
C ARG A 168 -27.83 -28.19 -33.00
N GLY A 169 -26.59 -27.70 -33.05
CA GLY A 169 -26.28 -26.26 -33.13
C GLY A 169 -26.17 -25.55 -31.76
N PHE A 170 -25.97 -26.33 -30.71
CA PHE A 170 -25.95 -25.91 -29.31
C PHE A 170 -24.93 -24.79 -28.98
N ASN A 171 -25.41 -23.70 -28.36
CA ASN A 171 -24.57 -22.63 -27.85
C ASN A 171 -24.35 -22.78 -26.34
N PHE A 172 -23.29 -23.52 -25.95
CA PHE A 172 -22.88 -23.70 -24.56
C PHE A 172 -22.77 -22.36 -23.80
N GLY A 173 -22.32 -21.31 -24.48
CA GLY A 173 -22.18 -19.98 -23.90
C GLY A 173 -23.50 -19.35 -23.48
N GLN A 174 -24.61 -19.63 -24.16
CA GLN A 174 -25.94 -19.17 -23.75
C GLN A 174 -26.41 -19.87 -22.47
N LEU A 175 -26.19 -21.18 -22.36
CA LEU A 175 -26.52 -21.90 -21.12
C LEU A 175 -25.66 -21.42 -19.96
N ALA A 176 -24.36 -21.19 -20.20
CA ALA A 176 -23.49 -20.65 -19.17
C ALA A 176 -23.95 -19.26 -18.71
N LYS A 177 -24.31 -18.36 -19.65
CA LYS A 177 -24.89 -17.04 -19.32
C LYS A 177 -26.19 -17.14 -18.52
N ARG A 178 -27.04 -18.11 -18.85
CA ARG A 178 -28.35 -18.28 -18.22
C ARG A 178 -28.25 -18.93 -16.84
N TYR A 179 -27.51 -20.03 -16.74
CA TYR A 179 -27.57 -20.95 -15.61
C TYR A 179 -26.34 -20.97 -14.73
N SER A 180 -25.17 -20.53 -15.22
CA SER A 180 -23.98 -20.62 -14.38
C SER A 180 -24.07 -19.64 -13.20
N GLU A 181 -23.63 -20.13 -12.05
CA GLU A 181 -23.49 -19.39 -10.80
C GLU A 181 -22.02 -18.95 -10.55
N ASP A 182 -21.14 -19.09 -11.55
CA ASP A 182 -19.79 -18.52 -11.51
C ASP A 182 -19.78 -17.08 -12.05
N PRO A 183 -19.61 -16.04 -11.22
CA PRO A 183 -19.78 -14.66 -11.63
C PRO A 183 -18.79 -14.23 -12.72
N GLY A 184 -17.56 -14.75 -12.70
CA GLY A 184 -16.50 -14.36 -13.65
C GLY A 184 -16.73 -14.93 -15.05
N SER A 185 -16.97 -16.23 -15.16
CA SER A 185 -17.16 -16.85 -16.49
C SER A 185 -18.58 -16.73 -17.03
N LYS A 186 -19.62 -16.63 -16.20
CA LYS A 186 -21.03 -16.51 -16.63
C LYS A 186 -21.22 -15.43 -17.68
N VAL A 187 -20.75 -14.21 -17.40
CA VAL A 187 -20.90 -13.06 -18.31
C VAL A 187 -20.16 -13.25 -19.64
N ARG A 188 -19.09 -14.06 -19.61
CA ARG A 188 -18.31 -14.47 -20.79
C ARG A 188 -18.77 -15.79 -21.40
N GLY A 189 -20.00 -16.25 -21.15
CA GLY A 189 -20.48 -17.51 -21.74
C GLY A 189 -19.70 -18.74 -21.26
N GLY A 190 -19.28 -18.74 -20.01
CA GLY A 190 -18.59 -19.86 -19.37
C GLY A 190 -17.10 -19.95 -19.69
N TYR A 191 -16.55 -19.09 -20.56
CA TYR A 191 -15.13 -19.13 -20.93
C TYR A 191 -14.21 -18.81 -19.74
N LEU A 192 -13.26 -19.73 -19.52
CA LEU A 192 -12.13 -19.60 -18.62
C LEU A 192 -10.86 -19.29 -19.46
N PRO A 193 -9.90 -18.52 -18.94
CA PRO A 193 -8.65 -18.23 -19.65
C PRO A 193 -7.90 -19.51 -20.03
N ALA A 194 -7.16 -19.49 -21.14
CA ALA A 194 -6.27 -20.60 -21.49
C ALA A 194 -5.22 -20.80 -20.38
N THR A 195 -5.17 -22.00 -19.81
CA THR A 195 -4.37 -22.26 -18.60
C THR A 195 -3.62 -23.59 -18.72
N PRO A 196 -2.41 -23.71 -18.13
CA PRO A 196 -1.72 -24.99 -18.02
C PRO A 196 -2.40 -25.90 -16.99
N ARG A 197 -2.02 -27.18 -17.02
CA ARG A 197 -2.55 -28.18 -16.07
C ARG A 197 -2.18 -27.82 -14.64
N GLY A 198 -3.05 -28.16 -13.68
CA GLY A 198 -2.85 -27.93 -12.26
C GLY A 198 -3.27 -26.55 -11.76
N GLN A 199 -3.86 -25.71 -12.63
CA GLN A 199 -4.36 -24.38 -12.26
C GLN A 199 -5.81 -24.40 -11.75
N PHE A 200 -6.53 -25.51 -11.94
CA PHE A 200 -7.86 -25.72 -11.36
C PHE A 200 -7.82 -26.72 -10.22
N VAL A 201 -8.89 -26.75 -9.41
CA VAL A 201 -9.05 -27.77 -8.37
C VAL A 201 -8.95 -29.18 -8.95
N PRO A 202 -8.35 -30.16 -8.24
CA PRO A 202 -7.95 -31.44 -8.85
C PRO A 202 -9.05 -32.18 -9.61
N ALA A 203 -10.28 -32.17 -9.11
CA ALA A 203 -11.42 -32.83 -9.75
C ALA A 203 -11.83 -32.16 -11.08
N PHE A 204 -11.85 -30.82 -11.13
CA PHE A 204 -12.11 -30.08 -12.36
C PHE A 204 -11.00 -30.34 -13.37
N ASP A 205 -9.74 -30.19 -12.93
CA ASP A 205 -8.57 -30.32 -13.80
C ASP A 205 -8.50 -31.73 -14.40
N SER A 206 -8.66 -32.76 -13.58
CA SER A 206 -8.63 -34.16 -14.05
C SER A 206 -9.69 -34.43 -15.11
N ALA A 207 -10.92 -33.92 -14.93
CA ALA A 207 -12.00 -34.13 -15.90
C ALA A 207 -11.85 -33.27 -17.16
N ALA A 208 -11.40 -32.01 -17.03
CA ALA A 208 -11.21 -31.10 -18.15
C ALA A 208 -10.09 -31.57 -19.10
N TRP A 209 -9.00 -32.08 -18.53
CA TRP A 209 -7.81 -32.45 -19.30
C TRP A 209 -7.92 -33.78 -20.06
N THR A 210 -9.00 -34.55 -19.88
CA THR A 210 -9.29 -35.73 -20.71
C THR A 210 -10.11 -35.38 -21.95
N LEU A 211 -10.69 -34.17 -22.03
CA LEU A 211 -11.58 -33.80 -23.12
C LEU A 211 -10.82 -33.61 -24.46
N PRO A 212 -11.25 -34.25 -25.56
CA PRO A 212 -10.86 -33.85 -26.90
C PRO A 212 -11.54 -32.52 -27.29
N PRO A 213 -11.00 -31.78 -28.27
CA PRO A 213 -11.64 -30.56 -28.78
C PRO A 213 -13.07 -30.82 -29.24
N GLY A 214 -14.01 -29.97 -28.83
CA GLY A 214 -15.44 -30.08 -29.08
C GLY A 214 -16.23 -30.85 -28.01
N ALA A 215 -15.59 -31.67 -27.17
CA ALA A 215 -16.28 -32.50 -26.19
C ALA A 215 -16.62 -31.75 -24.89
N MET A 216 -17.57 -32.31 -24.15
CA MET A 216 -17.94 -31.89 -22.79
C MET A 216 -17.99 -33.08 -21.83
N THR A 217 -17.80 -32.82 -20.54
CA THR A 217 -17.92 -33.82 -19.48
C THR A 217 -19.38 -34.16 -19.18
N GLY A 218 -19.58 -35.23 -18.42
CA GLY A 218 -20.75 -35.35 -17.55
C GLY A 218 -20.70 -34.35 -16.38
N ILE A 219 -21.42 -34.65 -15.30
CA ILE A 219 -21.43 -33.81 -14.10
C ILE A 219 -20.17 -34.08 -13.27
N VAL A 220 -19.41 -33.04 -12.98
CA VAL A 220 -18.18 -33.09 -12.17
C VAL A 220 -18.43 -32.40 -10.83
N ARG A 221 -18.26 -33.12 -9.72
CA ARG A 221 -18.37 -32.54 -8.37
C ARG A 221 -17.01 -32.00 -7.92
N THR A 222 -17.00 -30.74 -7.47
CA THR A 222 -15.84 -30.07 -6.85
C THR A 222 -16.27 -29.41 -5.54
N PRO A 223 -15.38 -28.90 -4.67
CA PRO A 223 -15.78 -28.18 -3.46
C PRO A 223 -16.72 -26.99 -3.68
N PHE A 224 -16.76 -26.42 -4.89
CA PHE A 224 -17.63 -25.29 -5.24
C PHE A 224 -19.05 -25.71 -5.65
N GLY A 225 -19.26 -26.98 -6.00
CA GLY A 225 -20.53 -27.51 -6.47
C GLY A 225 -20.37 -28.45 -7.66
N PHE A 226 -21.36 -28.46 -8.54
CA PHE A 226 -21.37 -29.29 -9.73
C PHE A 226 -21.00 -28.48 -10.97
N HIS A 227 -20.23 -29.11 -11.86
CA HIS A 227 -19.75 -28.49 -13.09
C HIS A 227 -20.10 -29.36 -14.31
N ILE A 228 -20.42 -28.69 -15.42
CA ILE A 228 -20.30 -29.26 -16.76
C ILE A 228 -19.15 -28.50 -17.43
N ILE A 229 -18.17 -29.22 -17.97
CA ILE A 229 -16.96 -28.64 -18.53
C ILE A 229 -16.91 -28.98 -20.02
N ARG A 230 -16.60 -28.02 -20.89
CA ARG A 230 -16.42 -28.21 -22.33
C ARG A 230 -15.04 -27.74 -22.73
N ARG A 231 -14.40 -28.46 -23.66
CA ARG A 231 -13.22 -27.99 -24.38
C ARG A 231 -13.66 -27.54 -25.77
N PRO A 232 -13.78 -26.23 -26.04
CA PRO A 232 -14.14 -25.75 -27.37
C PRO A 232 -13.16 -26.21 -28.44
N PRO A 233 -13.61 -26.44 -29.70
CA PRO A 233 -12.71 -26.68 -30.81
C PRO A 233 -11.97 -25.40 -31.19
N LEU A 234 -10.77 -25.51 -31.76
CA LEU A 234 -9.94 -24.37 -32.15
C LEU A 234 -10.70 -23.37 -33.05
N ALA A 235 -11.56 -23.86 -33.95
CA ALA A 235 -12.36 -23.00 -34.82
C ALA A 235 -13.28 -22.02 -34.06
N GLU A 236 -13.78 -22.39 -32.87
CA GLU A 236 -14.62 -21.49 -32.04
C GLU A 236 -13.79 -20.46 -31.28
N VAL A 237 -12.52 -20.77 -30.96
CA VAL A 237 -11.73 -20.00 -29.97
C VAL A 237 -10.39 -19.53 -30.49
N ARG A 238 -10.14 -19.60 -31.80
CA ARG A 238 -8.82 -19.30 -32.39
C ARG A 238 -8.26 -17.95 -31.95
N ASP A 239 -9.08 -16.90 -32.05
CA ASP A 239 -8.65 -15.54 -31.70
C ASP A 239 -8.47 -15.35 -30.20
N SER A 240 -9.42 -15.80 -29.38
CA SER A 240 -9.32 -15.70 -27.92
C SER A 240 -8.19 -16.55 -27.35
N PHE A 241 -7.99 -17.76 -27.88
CA PHE A 241 -6.86 -18.62 -27.54
C PHE A 241 -5.53 -17.97 -27.89
N ARG A 242 -5.40 -17.37 -29.09
CA ARG A 242 -4.17 -16.63 -29.46
C ARG A 242 -3.87 -15.53 -28.44
N VAL A 243 -4.87 -14.70 -28.10
CA VAL A 243 -4.72 -13.61 -27.11
C VAL A 243 -4.31 -14.17 -25.74
N ASP A 244 -4.94 -15.25 -25.28
CA ASP A 244 -4.61 -15.85 -23.99
C ASP A 244 -3.17 -16.42 -23.97
N VAL A 245 -2.73 -17.07 -25.06
CA VAL A 245 -1.36 -17.58 -25.17
C VAL A 245 -0.36 -16.42 -25.24
N GLU A 246 -0.68 -15.34 -25.95
CA GLU A 246 0.16 -14.13 -25.97
C GLU A 246 0.30 -13.53 -24.56
N ASN A 247 -0.81 -13.40 -23.83
CA ASN A 247 -0.79 -12.92 -22.45
C ASN A 247 0.02 -13.84 -21.53
N ALA A 248 -0.15 -15.16 -21.65
CA ALA A 248 0.63 -16.13 -20.87
C ALA A 248 2.13 -16.08 -21.20
N ARG A 249 2.49 -15.86 -22.48
CA ARG A 249 3.88 -15.63 -22.91
C ARG A 249 4.44 -14.35 -22.29
N SER A 250 3.67 -13.27 -22.25
CA SER A 250 4.09 -11.99 -21.64
C SER A 250 4.32 -12.12 -20.14
N VAL A 251 3.38 -12.70 -19.38
CA VAL A 251 3.53 -12.90 -17.93
C VAL A 251 4.73 -13.79 -17.61
N ARG A 252 4.92 -14.89 -18.36
CA ARG A 252 6.09 -15.75 -18.19
C ARG A 252 7.38 -15.01 -18.53
N PHE A 253 7.35 -14.15 -19.55
CA PHE A 253 8.50 -13.33 -19.89
C PHE A 253 8.88 -12.38 -18.75
N ASP A 254 7.92 -11.69 -18.13
CA ASP A 254 8.21 -10.77 -17.03
C ASP A 254 8.91 -11.45 -15.87
N SER A 255 8.38 -12.60 -15.43
CA SER A 255 9.01 -13.39 -14.37
C SER A 255 10.42 -13.81 -14.75
N LEU A 256 10.61 -14.36 -15.96
CA LEU A 256 11.91 -14.81 -16.42
C LEU A 256 12.89 -13.65 -16.60
N PHE A 257 12.43 -12.49 -17.05
CA PHE A 257 13.27 -11.32 -17.27
C PHE A 257 13.82 -10.81 -15.94
N VAL A 258 12.96 -10.59 -14.95
CA VAL A 258 13.36 -10.12 -13.62
C VAL A 258 14.28 -11.12 -12.91
N ASP A 259 13.98 -12.41 -12.98
CA ASP A 259 14.83 -13.44 -12.39
C ASP A 259 16.18 -13.54 -13.12
N SER A 260 16.19 -13.47 -14.46
CA SER A 260 17.42 -13.48 -15.23
C SER A 260 18.30 -12.27 -14.91
N LEU A 261 17.71 -11.08 -14.73
CA LEU A 261 18.43 -9.87 -14.37
C LEU A 261 19.10 -10.01 -12.99
N ALA A 262 18.38 -10.57 -12.01
CA ALA A 262 18.92 -10.83 -10.69
C ALA A 262 20.10 -11.81 -10.73
N VAL A 263 20.02 -12.87 -11.53
CA VAL A 263 21.10 -13.84 -11.73
C VAL A 263 22.29 -13.21 -12.43
N GLN A 264 22.08 -12.52 -13.55
CA GLN A 264 23.13 -11.87 -14.33
C GLN A 264 23.90 -10.83 -13.52
N ARG A 265 23.19 -10.05 -12.70
CA ARG A 265 23.79 -9.04 -11.83
C ARG A 265 24.28 -9.61 -10.50
N LYS A 266 24.15 -10.92 -10.26
CA LYS A 266 24.61 -11.59 -9.03
C LYS A 266 24.01 -10.97 -7.76
N LEU A 267 22.70 -10.74 -7.76
CA LEU A 267 21.98 -10.18 -6.61
C LEU A 267 22.16 -11.04 -5.36
N ARG A 268 22.60 -10.41 -4.27
CA ARG A 268 22.77 -11.03 -2.95
C ARG A 268 22.09 -10.17 -1.89
N ILE A 269 21.29 -10.80 -1.04
CA ILE A 269 20.68 -10.13 0.11
C ILE A 269 21.68 -10.15 1.28
N GLU A 270 21.85 -9.01 1.94
CA GLU A 270 22.73 -8.89 3.09
C GLU A 270 22.13 -9.59 4.31
N SER A 271 22.94 -10.31 5.10
CA SER A 271 22.44 -11.08 6.25
C SER A 271 21.77 -10.20 7.32
N GLY A 272 22.20 -8.94 7.45
CA GLY A 272 21.61 -7.96 8.35
C GLY A 272 20.35 -7.28 7.82
N ALA A 273 19.91 -7.57 6.59
CA ALA A 273 18.80 -6.86 5.96
C ALA A 273 17.48 -6.95 6.75
N PRO A 274 17.04 -8.10 7.29
CA PRO A 274 15.81 -8.17 8.08
C PRO A 274 15.80 -7.24 9.30
N ALA A 275 16.92 -7.15 10.03
CA ALA A 275 17.05 -6.26 11.18
C ALA A 275 16.96 -4.78 10.77
N LEU A 276 17.63 -4.41 9.67
CA LEU A 276 17.58 -3.05 9.12
C LEU A 276 16.18 -2.68 8.62
N VAL A 277 15.44 -3.62 8.01
CA VAL A 277 14.06 -3.39 7.59
C VAL A 277 13.17 -3.10 8.81
N ARG A 278 13.25 -3.91 9.86
CA ARG A 278 12.49 -3.67 11.11
C ARG A 278 12.85 -2.35 11.77
N GLN A 279 14.12 -1.95 11.69
CA GLN A 279 14.56 -0.65 12.16
C GLN A 279 13.98 0.48 11.31
N ALA A 280 13.89 0.34 10.00
CA ALA A 280 13.48 1.40 9.07
C ALA A 280 11.96 1.66 9.08
N VAL A 281 11.13 0.61 9.13
CA VAL A 281 9.65 0.70 9.06
C VAL A 281 9.02 1.69 10.07
N PRO A 282 9.39 1.73 11.36
CA PRO A 282 8.81 2.71 12.29
C PRO A 282 9.30 4.15 12.08
N GLN A 283 10.35 4.36 11.28
CA GLN A 283 11.01 5.66 11.10
C GLN A 283 11.38 5.90 9.63
N ILE A 284 10.43 5.64 8.73
CA ILE A 284 10.61 5.71 7.26
C ILE A 284 11.24 7.04 6.83
N VAL A 285 10.83 8.14 7.45
CA VAL A 285 11.33 9.48 7.10
C VAL A 285 12.83 9.62 7.38
N SER A 286 13.31 9.19 8.54
CA SER A 286 14.74 9.20 8.89
C SER A 286 15.54 8.15 8.11
N ALA A 287 14.92 7.02 7.77
CA ALA A 287 15.53 5.94 7.00
C ALA A 287 15.95 6.38 5.58
N ARG A 288 15.44 7.50 5.07
CA ARG A 288 15.81 8.08 3.76
C ARG A 288 17.27 8.53 3.66
N GLU A 289 17.94 8.79 4.78
CA GLU A 289 19.37 9.15 4.80
C GLU A 289 20.28 7.94 5.04
N ASP A 290 19.70 6.77 5.32
CA ASP A 290 20.45 5.58 5.68
C ASP A 290 21.03 4.87 4.43
N LYS A 291 22.35 4.91 4.31
CA LYS A 291 23.09 4.37 3.17
C LYS A 291 23.54 2.92 3.34
N ARG A 292 23.19 2.26 4.46
CA ARG A 292 23.54 0.86 4.72
C ARG A 292 22.89 -0.06 3.67
N PRO A 293 23.62 -1.05 3.13
CA PRO A 293 23.09 -1.95 2.11
C PRO A 293 22.13 -2.99 2.71
N LEU A 294 21.04 -3.25 2.00
CA LEU A 294 20.11 -4.36 2.23
C LEU A 294 20.34 -5.49 1.21
N ALA A 295 20.77 -5.14 0.00
CA ALA A 295 21.22 -6.09 -1.01
C ALA A 295 22.35 -5.49 -1.84
N SER A 296 23.23 -6.35 -2.37
CA SER A 296 24.34 -5.99 -3.25
C SER A 296 24.20 -6.70 -4.60
N PHE A 297 24.63 -6.04 -5.67
CA PHE A 297 24.65 -6.60 -7.02
C PHE A 297 25.75 -5.93 -7.85
N THR A 298 26.08 -6.54 -8.98
CA THR A 298 27.08 -6.01 -9.91
C THR A 298 26.58 -4.67 -10.46
N GLY A 299 27.33 -3.59 -10.17
CA GLY A 299 26.98 -2.24 -10.58
C GLY A 299 26.21 -1.41 -9.53
N GLY A 300 25.89 -1.95 -8.35
CA GLY A 300 25.17 -1.17 -7.34
C GLY A 300 24.78 -1.92 -6.07
N ALA A 301 23.95 -1.28 -5.26
CA ALA A 301 23.38 -1.85 -4.04
C ALA A 301 22.02 -1.23 -3.76
N PHE A 302 21.09 -2.05 -3.28
CA PHE A 302 19.82 -1.61 -2.74
C PHE A 302 19.99 -1.30 -1.25
N ARG A 303 19.73 -0.07 -0.83
CA ARG A 303 20.05 0.45 0.51
C ARG A 303 18.78 0.75 1.31
N VAL A 304 18.94 1.02 2.60
CA VAL A 304 17.83 1.41 3.49
C VAL A 304 17.08 2.65 2.98
N LYS A 305 17.78 3.64 2.42
CA LYS A 305 17.14 4.79 1.77
C LYS A 305 16.24 4.43 0.58
N ASP A 306 16.62 3.40 -0.18
CA ASP A 306 15.87 2.95 -1.36
C ASP A 306 14.64 2.17 -0.91
N LEU A 307 14.78 1.34 0.14
CA LEU A 307 13.65 0.75 0.86
C LEU A 307 12.68 1.83 1.37
N ALA A 308 13.18 2.88 2.02
CA ALA A 308 12.33 3.96 2.54
C ALA A 308 11.52 4.62 1.42
N ARG A 309 12.13 4.86 0.25
CA ARG A 309 11.42 5.34 -0.95
C ARG A 309 10.29 4.40 -1.36
N TRP A 310 10.55 3.09 -1.41
CA TRP A 310 9.54 2.10 -1.77
C TRP A 310 8.42 1.99 -0.73
N LEU A 311 8.74 2.01 0.57
CA LEU A 311 7.73 1.94 1.64
C LEU A 311 6.73 3.11 1.57
N LEU A 312 7.15 4.29 1.08
CA LEU A 312 6.27 5.44 0.85
C LEU A 312 5.33 5.27 -0.35
N ALA A 313 5.66 4.39 -1.29
CA ALA A 313 4.84 4.10 -2.47
C ALA A 313 3.86 2.93 -2.25
N LEU A 314 4.01 2.16 -1.17
CA LEU A 314 3.18 0.98 -0.89
C LEU A 314 1.89 1.35 -0.13
N ASP A 315 0.90 0.46 -0.22
CA ASP A 315 -0.32 0.59 0.58
C ASP A 315 0.03 0.54 2.09
N PRO A 316 -0.52 1.44 2.92
CA PRO A 316 -0.23 1.44 4.35
C PRO A 316 -0.59 0.14 5.09
N ASN A 317 -1.51 -0.67 4.56
CA ASN A 317 -1.81 -2.00 5.10
C ASN A 317 -0.70 -3.01 4.79
N ASP A 318 -0.08 -2.92 3.60
CA ASP A 318 1.05 -3.77 3.22
C ASP A 318 2.28 -3.49 4.09
N VAL A 319 2.53 -2.20 4.39
CA VAL A 319 3.66 -1.78 5.24
C VAL A 319 3.48 -2.29 6.68
N ARG A 320 2.26 -2.33 7.21
CA ARG A 320 1.98 -2.82 8.58
C ARG A 320 2.37 -4.28 8.79
N GLY A 321 2.24 -5.12 7.76
CA GLY A 321 2.63 -6.53 7.81
C GLY A 321 4.15 -6.75 7.84
N VAL A 322 4.94 -5.77 7.41
CA VAL A 322 6.40 -5.90 7.34
C VAL A 322 7.02 -6.00 8.74
N ALA A 323 6.52 -5.25 9.72
CA ALA A 323 7.10 -5.21 11.06
C ALA A 323 7.02 -6.57 11.80
N THR A 324 5.99 -7.37 11.51
CA THR A 324 5.74 -8.67 12.16
C THR A 324 6.20 -9.86 11.32
N ALA A 325 6.76 -9.62 10.14
CA ALA A 325 7.23 -10.68 9.25
C ALA A 325 8.47 -11.42 9.81
N SER A 326 8.56 -12.70 9.51
CA SER A 326 9.75 -13.53 9.76
C SER A 326 10.96 -13.07 8.94
N ASP A 327 12.16 -13.45 9.36
CA ASP A 327 13.40 -13.11 8.62
C ASP A 327 13.40 -13.64 7.18
N ALA A 328 12.82 -14.83 6.95
CA ALA A 328 12.68 -15.39 5.61
C ALA A 328 11.76 -14.54 4.74
N GLN A 329 10.62 -14.10 5.28
CA GLN A 329 9.68 -13.20 4.58
C GLN A 329 10.33 -11.84 4.31
N LEU A 330 11.07 -11.28 5.26
CA LEU A 330 11.78 -10.01 5.08
C LEU A 330 12.91 -10.11 4.05
N THR A 331 13.63 -11.22 4.03
CA THR A 331 14.67 -11.50 3.02
C THR A 331 14.05 -11.53 1.63
N GLN A 332 12.91 -12.23 1.48
CA GLN A 332 12.19 -12.27 0.21
C GLN A 332 11.61 -10.89 -0.18
N PHE A 333 11.11 -10.13 0.79
CA PHE A 333 10.62 -8.77 0.56
C PHE A 333 11.72 -7.85 0.04
N VAL A 334 12.90 -7.86 0.67
CA VAL A 334 14.08 -7.10 0.21
C VAL A 334 14.50 -7.55 -1.18
N LYS A 335 14.49 -8.86 -1.46
CA LYS A 335 14.81 -9.39 -2.79
C LYS A 335 13.87 -8.83 -3.86
N LEU A 336 12.57 -8.85 -3.63
CA LEU A 336 11.58 -8.34 -4.58
C LEU A 336 11.75 -6.84 -4.84
N LEU A 337 12.01 -6.04 -3.80
CA LEU A 337 12.23 -4.61 -3.97
C LEU A 337 13.57 -4.31 -4.66
N ALA A 338 14.65 -5.02 -4.32
CA ALA A 338 15.93 -4.89 -5.00
C ALA A 338 15.83 -5.25 -6.49
N GLN A 339 15.09 -6.32 -6.83
CA GLN A 339 14.81 -6.69 -8.22
C GLN A 339 14.06 -5.59 -8.97
N ARG A 340 13.03 -4.99 -8.35
CA ARG A 340 12.29 -3.86 -8.94
C ARG A 340 13.17 -2.62 -9.11
N ASP A 341 14.02 -2.31 -8.14
CA ASP A 341 14.93 -1.16 -8.22
C ASP A 341 15.97 -1.33 -9.34
N MET A 342 16.53 -2.53 -9.48
CA MET A 342 17.41 -2.89 -10.61
C MET A 342 16.70 -2.80 -11.96
N LEU A 343 15.43 -3.19 -12.02
CA LEU A 343 14.61 -3.09 -13.21
C LEU A 343 14.41 -1.64 -13.65
N LEU A 344 14.13 -0.75 -12.69
CA LEU A 344 14.00 0.68 -12.97
C LEU A 344 15.33 1.30 -13.42
N ALA A 345 16.46 0.85 -12.87
CA ALA A 345 17.78 1.27 -13.36
C ALA A 345 18.03 0.82 -14.81
N GLU A 346 17.57 -0.37 -15.20
CA GLU A 346 17.64 -0.84 -16.59
C GLU A 346 16.75 0.01 -17.52
N VAL A 347 15.53 0.35 -17.08
CA VAL A 347 14.61 1.25 -17.80
C VAL A 347 15.22 2.63 -18.02
N ASP A 348 15.87 3.19 -16.98
CA ASP A 348 16.55 4.48 -17.07
C ASP A 348 17.78 4.42 -17.99
N ALA A 349 18.57 3.34 -17.92
CA ALA A 349 19.71 3.11 -18.81
C ALA A 349 19.28 2.95 -20.29
N ALA A 350 18.10 2.38 -20.53
CA ALA A 350 17.51 2.27 -21.87
C ALA A 350 16.99 3.61 -22.43
N GLY A 351 17.06 4.70 -21.67
CA GLY A 351 16.66 6.04 -22.11
C GLY A 351 15.16 6.15 -22.42
N VAL A 352 14.32 5.39 -21.72
CA VAL A 352 12.87 5.40 -21.94
C VAL A 352 12.30 6.76 -21.54
N LYS A 353 11.61 7.42 -22.48
CA LYS A 353 10.98 8.73 -22.30
C LYS A 353 9.47 8.56 -22.12
N LEU A 354 8.89 9.43 -21.30
CA LEU A 354 7.45 9.61 -21.21
C LEU A 354 6.91 10.18 -22.53
N THR A 355 5.75 9.69 -22.97
CA THR A 355 4.99 10.27 -24.08
C THR A 355 4.25 11.54 -23.65
N ASP A 356 3.68 12.28 -24.60
CA ASP A 356 2.86 13.46 -24.29
C ASP A 356 1.63 13.10 -23.44
N LYS A 357 1.04 11.92 -23.71
CA LYS A 357 -0.07 11.38 -22.91
C LYS A 357 0.37 11.09 -21.48
N ASP A 358 1.52 10.43 -21.33
CA ASP A 358 2.09 10.11 -20.01
C ASP A 358 2.37 11.39 -19.21
N TRP A 359 2.93 12.41 -19.88
CA TRP A 359 3.14 13.73 -19.28
C TRP A 359 1.84 14.40 -18.85
N GLY A 360 0.79 14.34 -19.66
CA GLY A 360 -0.53 14.85 -19.30
C GLY A 360 -1.09 14.20 -18.04
N GLN A 361 -0.92 12.89 -17.89
CA GLN A 361 -1.33 12.16 -16.69
C GLN A 361 -0.53 12.58 -15.45
N VAL A 362 0.80 12.59 -15.56
CA VAL A 362 1.71 13.00 -14.47
C VAL A 362 1.41 14.44 -14.02
N ARG A 363 1.20 15.35 -14.96
CA ARG A 363 0.85 16.75 -14.68
C ARG A 363 -0.49 16.88 -13.96
N THR A 364 -1.49 16.14 -14.42
CA THR A 364 -2.83 16.18 -13.82
C THR A 364 -2.79 15.78 -12.34
N GLU A 365 -2.07 14.71 -11.99
CA GLU A 365 -1.95 14.24 -10.60
C GLU A 365 -1.22 15.27 -9.72
N HIS A 366 -0.07 15.74 -10.18
CA HIS A 366 0.76 16.69 -9.45
C HIS A 366 0.06 18.04 -9.25
N ASP A 367 -0.48 18.62 -10.34
CA ASP A 367 -1.11 19.93 -10.31
C ASP A 367 -2.38 19.92 -9.43
N SER A 368 -3.12 18.80 -9.43
CA SER A 368 -4.27 18.60 -8.53
C SER A 368 -3.86 18.57 -7.06
N SER A 369 -2.75 17.88 -6.74
CA SER A 369 -2.20 17.81 -5.39
C SER A 369 -1.70 19.17 -4.90
N VAL A 370 -0.98 19.91 -5.76
CA VAL A 370 -0.51 21.27 -5.46
C VAL A 370 -1.67 22.23 -5.27
N ALA A 371 -2.66 22.23 -6.18
CA ALA A 371 -3.83 23.10 -6.07
C ALA A 371 -4.64 22.83 -4.79
N ARG A 372 -4.77 21.56 -4.39
CA ARG A 372 -5.40 21.20 -3.11
C ARG A 372 -4.65 21.76 -1.91
N LEU A 373 -3.32 21.63 -1.87
CA LEU A 373 -2.49 22.19 -0.80
C LEU A 373 -2.62 23.72 -0.74
N GLN A 374 -2.53 24.39 -1.88
CA GLN A 374 -2.67 25.85 -1.97
C GLN A 374 -4.05 26.33 -1.51
N GLY A 375 -5.12 25.61 -1.86
CA GLY A 375 -6.48 25.90 -1.40
C GLY A 375 -6.66 25.73 0.11
N LEU A 376 -6.14 24.62 0.67
CA LEU A 376 -6.23 24.34 2.11
C LEU A 376 -5.42 25.32 2.97
N LEU A 377 -4.23 25.70 2.49
CA LEU A 377 -3.37 26.66 3.15
C LEU A 377 -3.82 28.11 2.90
N VAL A 378 -4.72 28.34 1.94
CA VAL A 378 -5.05 29.68 1.40
C VAL A 378 -3.76 30.41 1.03
N LEU A 379 -2.88 29.72 0.30
CA LEU A 379 -1.51 30.13 0.05
C LEU A 379 -1.17 29.93 -1.42
N THR A 380 -1.03 31.02 -2.17
CA THR A 380 -0.61 30.99 -3.58
C THR A 380 0.69 31.80 -3.77
N PRO A 381 1.47 31.51 -4.83
CA PRO A 381 2.62 32.34 -5.18
C PRO A 381 2.24 33.82 -5.37
N GLN A 382 1.07 34.09 -5.95
CA GLN A 382 0.56 35.43 -6.16
C GLN A 382 0.31 36.16 -4.83
N LEU A 383 -0.41 35.52 -3.89
CA LEU A 383 -0.66 36.09 -2.55
C LEU A 383 0.64 36.47 -1.86
N LEU A 384 1.64 35.59 -1.91
CA LEU A 384 2.94 35.82 -1.28
C LEU A 384 3.68 37.00 -1.92
N ASN A 385 3.69 37.09 -3.25
CA ASN A 385 4.31 38.20 -3.96
C ASN A 385 3.63 39.54 -3.67
N ASP A 386 2.30 39.54 -3.56
CA ASP A 386 1.51 40.75 -3.29
C ASP A 386 1.64 41.23 -1.83
N SER A 387 1.88 40.31 -0.90
CA SER A 387 1.84 40.60 0.54
C SER A 387 3.20 40.86 1.18
N ALA A 388 4.32 40.48 0.55
CA ALA A 388 5.65 40.63 1.13
C ALA A 388 6.78 40.77 0.09
N ALA A 389 7.58 41.83 0.26
CA ALA A 389 8.65 42.20 -0.68
C ALA A 389 9.87 41.26 -0.62
N THR A 390 10.25 40.77 0.56
CA THR A 390 11.46 39.94 0.73
C THR A 390 11.13 38.46 0.82
N PRO A 391 12.02 37.55 0.38
CA PRO A 391 11.83 36.11 0.56
C PRO A 391 11.61 35.73 2.03
N ALA A 392 12.35 36.34 2.96
CA ALA A 392 12.19 36.08 4.40
C ALA A 392 10.79 36.44 4.91
N ALA A 393 10.25 37.60 4.51
CA ALA A 393 8.90 38.01 4.89
C ALA A 393 7.83 37.11 4.26
N ARG A 394 8.03 36.65 3.01
CA ARG A 394 7.14 35.66 2.37
C ARG A 394 7.16 34.31 3.08
N VAL A 395 8.33 33.84 3.51
CA VAL A 395 8.45 32.59 4.29
C VAL A 395 7.71 32.73 5.63
N GLN A 396 7.86 33.86 6.34
CA GLN A 396 7.13 34.12 7.58
C GLN A 396 5.61 34.11 7.36
N LEU A 397 5.12 34.77 6.30
CA LEU A 397 3.71 34.76 5.93
C LEU A 397 3.23 33.34 5.59
N ALA A 398 3.99 32.60 4.79
CA ALA A 398 3.66 31.22 4.44
C ALA A 398 3.58 30.31 5.68
N MET A 399 4.51 30.46 6.63
CA MET A 399 4.50 29.73 7.90
C MET A 399 3.28 30.07 8.76
N ALA A 400 2.85 31.33 8.80
CA ALA A 400 1.63 31.71 9.51
C ALA A 400 0.38 31.04 8.93
N HIS A 401 0.33 30.85 7.61
CA HIS A 401 -0.74 30.08 6.94
C HIS A 401 -0.68 28.58 7.28
N VAL A 402 0.52 27.99 7.30
CA VAL A 402 0.72 26.60 7.74
C VAL A 402 0.26 26.41 9.18
N ASP A 403 0.66 27.30 10.10
CA ASP A 403 0.29 27.19 11.51
C ASP A 403 -1.22 27.27 11.71
N ARG A 404 -1.89 28.22 11.04
CA ARG A 404 -3.34 28.35 11.05
C ARG A 404 -4.03 27.09 10.51
N TYR A 405 -3.55 26.56 9.39
CA TYR A 405 -4.10 25.34 8.80
C TYR A 405 -3.92 24.14 9.72
N LEU A 406 -2.74 23.94 10.31
CA LEU A 406 -2.50 22.82 11.21
C LEU A 406 -3.29 22.95 12.52
N ASP A 407 -3.51 24.16 13.02
CA ASP A 407 -4.44 24.37 14.14
C ASP A 407 -5.86 23.93 13.79
N GLN A 408 -6.36 24.28 12.61
CA GLN A 408 -7.68 23.88 12.14
C GLN A 408 -7.76 22.37 11.87
N ALA A 409 -6.78 21.83 11.14
CA ALA A 409 -6.81 20.47 10.60
C ALA A 409 -6.33 19.40 11.59
N VAL A 410 -5.40 19.73 12.50
CA VAL A 410 -4.83 18.80 13.50
C VAL A 410 -5.50 19.03 14.86
N THR A 411 -5.45 20.25 15.37
CA THR A 411 -5.89 20.57 16.73
C THR A 411 -7.41 20.64 16.88
N GLN A 412 -8.08 21.42 16.04
CA GLN A 412 -9.51 21.70 16.14
C GLN A 412 -10.36 20.64 15.41
N GLY A 413 -9.82 20.04 14.35
CA GLY A 413 -10.58 19.13 13.48
C GLY A 413 -11.65 19.84 12.64
N THR A 414 -11.48 21.14 12.38
CA THR A 414 -12.41 22.01 11.64
C THR A 414 -12.07 22.14 10.16
N ALA A 415 -10.91 21.63 9.73
CA ALA A 415 -10.49 21.56 8.34
C ALA A 415 -10.12 20.11 7.95
N PRO A 416 -10.34 19.71 6.68
CA PRO A 416 -9.90 18.41 6.21
C PRO A 416 -8.37 18.33 6.23
N PHE A 417 -7.86 17.24 6.80
CA PHE A 417 -6.44 16.96 6.82
C PHE A 417 -5.99 16.33 5.51
N TYR A 418 -4.99 16.91 4.87
CA TYR A 418 -4.33 16.37 3.69
C TYR A 418 -2.82 16.56 3.89
N PRO A 419 -2.00 15.51 4.02
CA PRO A 419 -0.56 15.71 4.18
C PRO A 419 0.07 16.20 2.87
N VAL A 420 1.22 16.88 2.94
CA VAL A 420 2.04 17.10 1.74
C VAL A 420 2.41 15.72 1.17
N PRO A 421 2.18 15.43 -0.13
CA PRO A 421 2.53 14.15 -0.72
C PRO A 421 4.00 13.79 -0.43
N PRO A 422 4.30 12.55 -0.01
CA PRO A 422 5.61 12.20 0.54
C PRO A 422 6.76 12.38 -0.46
N PHE A 423 6.49 12.12 -1.74
CA PHE A 423 7.47 12.32 -2.82
C PHE A 423 7.67 13.80 -3.16
N LEU A 424 6.62 14.62 -3.11
CA LEU A 424 6.74 16.08 -3.20
C LEU A 424 7.56 16.62 -2.03
N ALA A 425 7.23 16.26 -0.80
CA ALA A 425 7.98 16.66 0.38
C ALA A 425 9.45 16.19 0.31
N SER A 426 9.69 14.99 -0.21
CA SER A 426 11.03 14.46 -0.46
C SER A 426 11.82 15.31 -1.46
N ALA A 427 11.23 15.64 -2.61
CA ALA A 427 11.86 16.45 -3.65
C ALA A 427 12.07 17.92 -3.22
N LEU A 428 11.22 18.44 -2.33
CA LEU A 428 11.38 19.76 -1.74
C LEU A 428 12.48 19.81 -0.67
N ARG A 429 12.71 18.69 0.05
CA ARG A 429 13.81 18.55 1.02
C ARG A 429 15.18 18.39 0.38
N GLU A 430 15.25 17.99 -0.89
CA GLU A 430 16.54 17.82 -1.57
C GLU A 430 17.33 19.13 -1.57
N GLY A 431 18.59 19.08 -1.13
CA GLY A 431 19.44 20.26 -0.96
C GLY A 431 19.13 21.12 0.28
N THR A 432 18.22 20.70 1.14
CA THR A 432 17.79 21.46 2.33
C THR A 432 18.17 20.73 3.62
N SER A 433 18.74 21.45 4.59
CA SER A 433 19.02 20.89 5.92
C SER A 433 17.72 20.64 6.68
N TRP A 434 17.58 19.45 7.26
CA TRP A 434 16.47 19.12 8.15
C TRP A 434 16.93 18.13 9.23
N SER A 435 16.23 18.11 10.36
CA SER A 435 16.48 17.17 11.45
C SER A 435 15.25 16.98 12.33
N LEU A 436 15.14 15.82 12.96
CA LEU A 436 14.25 15.58 14.09
C LEU A 436 15.09 15.46 15.35
N ASN A 437 14.60 16.03 16.45
CA ASN A 437 15.22 15.92 17.76
C ASN A 437 14.36 15.03 18.65
N GLN A 438 14.77 13.77 18.85
CA GLN A 438 13.98 12.82 19.63
C GLN A 438 13.82 13.23 21.09
N ALA A 439 14.84 13.86 21.69
CA ALA A 439 14.75 14.40 23.04
C ALA A 439 13.72 15.54 23.12
N GLY A 440 13.68 16.41 22.11
CA GLY A 440 12.66 17.45 21.98
C GLY A 440 11.25 16.87 21.82
N ILE A 441 11.09 15.84 21.00
CA ILE A 441 9.80 15.14 20.82
C ILE A 441 9.32 14.51 22.13
N THR A 442 10.21 13.88 22.90
CA THR A 442 9.88 13.34 24.23
C THR A 442 9.44 14.43 25.20
N ARG A 443 10.11 15.59 25.23
CA ARG A 443 9.66 16.73 26.05
C ARG A 443 8.31 17.27 25.59
N ALA A 444 8.07 17.32 24.28
CA ALA A 444 6.77 17.75 23.75
C ALA A 444 5.65 16.77 24.12
N TYR A 445 5.96 15.48 24.22
CA TYR A 445 5.05 14.45 24.72
C TYR A 445 4.68 14.70 26.18
N GLU A 446 5.66 14.93 27.05
CA GLU A 446 5.45 15.24 28.47
C GLU A 446 4.63 16.53 28.64
N ALA A 447 4.94 17.59 27.89
CA ALA A 447 4.18 18.84 27.92
C ALA A 447 2.74 18.66 27.38
N ALA A 448 2.53 17.83 26.36
CA ALA A 448 1.19 17.52 25.88
C ALA A 448 0.37 16.69 26.90
N GLN A 449 1.03 15.82 27.69
CA GLN A 449 0.37 15.09 28.79
C GLN A 449 -0.13 16.05 29.87
N THR A 450 0.70 17.02 30.29
CA THR A 450 0.32 18.00 31.31
C THR A 450 -0.84 18.88 30.84
N MET A 451 -0.84 19.30 29.56
CA MET A 451 -1.98 20.03 28.96
C MET A 451 -3.29 19.24 29.06
N ARG A 452 -3.30 17.95 28.67
CA ARG A 452 -4.51 17.12 28.74
C ARG A 452 -4.97 16.85 30.17
N ALA A 453 -4.04 16.73 31.11
CA ALA A 453 -4.35 16.56 32.53
C ALA A 453 -5.03 17.81 33.11
N ALA A 454 -4.53 19.01 32.76
CA ALA A 454 -5.13 20.28 33.18
C ALA A 454 -6.54 20.47 32.62
N ASP A 455 -6.76 20.18 31.33
CA ASP A 455 -8.07 20.23 30.69
C ASP A 455 -9.08 19.26 31.33
N SER A 456 -8.59 18.12 31.83
CA SER A 456 -9.42 17.11 32.50
C SER A 456 -9.77 17.51 33.94
N ALA A 457 -8.85 18.17 34.65
CA ALA A 457 -9.08 18.68 36.01
C ALA A 457 -10.04 19.88 36.06
N GLY A 458 -10.18 20.62 34.96
CA GLY A 458 -11.15 21.72 34.81
C GLY A 458 -12.57 21.29 34.47
N ARG A 459 -12.83 20.00 34.22
CA ARG A 459 -14.19 19.48 33.98
C ARG A 459 -14.86 19.12 35.31
N PRO A 460 -16.06 19.65 35.63
CA PRO A 460 -16.77 19.22 36.83
C PRO A 460 -17.01 17.71 36.78
N ALA A 461 -16.76 17.03 37.91
CA ALA A 461 -17.08 15.62 38.05
C ALA A 461 -18.55 15.39 37.66
N PRO A 462 -18.89 14.31 36.93
CA PRO A 462 -20.29 13.98 36.71
C PRO A 462 -20.97 13.89 38.08
N PRO A 463 -22.18 14.45 38.25
CA PRO A 463 -22.82 14.51 39.54
C PRO A 463 -22.92 13.10 40.12
N THR A 464 -22.19 12.83 41.19
CA THR A 464 -22.31 11.63 42.00
C THR A 464 -23.63 11.74 42.78
N GLY A 465 -24.74 11.54 42.08
CA GLY A 465 -26.05 11.92 42.61
C GLY A 465 -27.25 11.51 41.77
N LEU A 466 -27.13 10.50 40.91
CA LEU A 466 -28.32 9.84 40.36
C LEU A 466 -28.37 8.41 40.91
N LYS A 467 -29.22 8.22 41.93
CA LYS A 467 -29.74 6.88 42.24
C LYS A 467 -30.30 6.31 40.94
N ARG A 468 -29.91 5.08 40.58
CA ARG A 468 -30.61 4.33 39.53
C ARG A 468 -32.10 4.39 39.82
N ALA A 469 -32.89 4.82 38.84
CA ALA A 469 -34.33 4.67 38.91
C ALA A 469 -34.65 3.19 39.22
N PRO A 470 -35.63 2.88 40.09
CA PRO A 470 -36.08 1.52 40.29
C PRO A 470 -36.39 0.91 38.93
N GLY A 471 -35.79 -0.26 38.64
CA GLY A 471 -36.12 -0.99 37.43
C GLY A 471 -37.62 -1.32 37.40
N PRO A 472 -38.24 -1.42 36.20
CA PRO A 472 -39.63 -1.82 36.10
C PRO A 472 -39.81 -3.21 36.75
N PRO A 473 -40.98 -3.49 37.35
CA PRO A 473 -41.26 -4.80 37.93
C PRO A 473 -41.12 -5.90 36.86
N PRO A 474 -40.63 -7.08 37.25
CA PRO A 474 -40.41 -8.18 36.31
C PRO A 474 -41.72 -8.54 35.61
N ILE A 475 -41.67 -8.62 34.28
CA ILE A 475 -42.76 -9.10 33.46
C ILE A 475 -42.95 -10.59 33.78
N ALA A 476 -44.15 -10.97 34.22
CA ALA A 476 -44.50 -12.37 34.44
C ALA A 476 -44.40 -13.13 33.12
N SER A 477 -43.58 -14.19 33.09
CA SER A 477 -43.49 -15.11 31.96
C SER A 477 -44.85 -15.79 31.74
N PRO A 478 -45.42 -15.75 30.53
CA PRO A 478 -46.66 -16.47 30.25
C PRO A 478 -46.36 -17.94 30.00
N GLY A 479 -46.85 -18.81 30.90
CA GLY A 479 -47.10 -20.21 30.59
C GLY A 479 -46.40 -21.23 31.49
N ASP A 480 -46.97 -21.46 32.68
CA ASP A 480 -46.95 -22.77 33.33
C ASP A 480 -48.32 -22.99 34.01
N SER A 481 -49.37 -23.09 33.20
CA SER A 481 -50.61 -23.75 33.61
C SER A 481 -50.46 -25.25 33.35
N LYS A 482 -50.09 -26.01 34.38
CA LYS A 482 -50.27 -27.47 34.38
C LYS A 482 -51.65 -27.86 34.92
N PRO A 483 -52.18 -29.01 34.48
CA PRO A 483 -53.62 -29.25 34.38
C PRO A 483 -54.22 -29.81 35.66
N SER A 484 -55.48 -29.43 35.93
CA SER A 484 -56.34 -30.11 36.90
C SER A 484 -56.74 -31.49 36.36
N ARG A 485 -56.35 -32.55 37.06
CA ARG A 485 -56.98 -33.89 37.02
C ARG A 485 -57.63 -34.16 38.38
N PRO A 486 -58.79 -34.83 38.45
CA PRO A 486 -59.06 -35.73 39.56
C PRO A 486 -58.22 -37.01 39.45
#